data_AF-A0A1W9QI11-F1
#
_entry.id   AF-A0A1W9QI11-F1
#
_cell.length_a   1.000
_cell.length_b   1.000
_cell.length_c   1.000
_cell.angle_alpha   90.00
_cell.angle_beta   90.00
_cell.angle_gamma   90.00
#
_symmetry.space_group_name_H-M   'P 1'
#
loop_
_entity.id
_entity.type
_entity.pdbx_description
1 polymer ?
#
loop_
_entity_poly.entity_id
_entity_poly.type
_entity_poly.pdbx_seq_one_letter_code
_entity_poly.pdbx_strand_id
1 'polypeptide(L)' 'MSIGPWQVVIILLIVLLLFGGSRLGEIGKGLGEGIKNFKKGINDEGDSPKRITTTKTSEVPGAGSDERAEERDSARSKDS' A
#
# COMPACT_ATOMS: atom_id res chain seq x y z
N MET A 1 -34.06 18.88 21.40
CA MET A 1 -32.64 18.63 21.74
C MET A 1 -32.11 17.61 20.76
N SER A 2 -31.40 18.04 19.72
CA SER A 2 -30.91 17.16 18.67
C SER A 2 -29.51 16.68 19.04
N ILE A 3 -29.28 15.36 18.97
CA ILE A 3 -27.94 14.78 18.99
C ILE A 3 -27.25 15.29 17.72
N GLY A 4 -26.39 16.28 17.90
CA GLY A 4 -25.63 16.88 16.83
C GLY A 4 -24.30 16.15 16.60
N PRO A 5 -23.60 16.51 15.52
CA PRO A 5 -22.25 16.01 15.25
C PRO A 5 -21.29 16.24 16.43
N TRP A 6 -21.55 17.28 17.23
CA TRP A 6 -20.73 17.67 18.38
C TRP A 6 -20.67 16.58 19.46
N GLN A 7 -21.80 15.92 19.75
CA GLN A 7 -21.86 14.85 20.74
C GLN A 7 -21.08 13.62 20.29
N VAL A 8 -21.14 13.28 19.00
CA VAL A 8 -20.40 12.15 18.42
C VAL A 8 -18.89 12.38 18.54
N VAL A 9 -18.41 13.61 18.31
CA VAL A 9 -17.00 13.96 18.46
C VAL A 9 -16.52 13.80 19.91
N ILE A 10 -17.31 14.24 20.90
CA ILE A 10 -16.97 14.05 22.31
C ILE A 10 -16.86 12.56 22.67
N ILE A 11 -17.80 11.72 22.21
CA ILE A 11 -17.77 10.28 22.48
C ILE A 11 -16.54 9.64 21.83
N LEU A 12 -16.25 10.01 20.57
CA LEU A 12 -15.07 9.52 19.86
C LEU A 12 -13.77 9.87 20.61
N LEU A 13 -13.69 11.07 21.17
CA LEU A 13 -12.54 11.52 21.95
C LEU A 13 -12.34 10.66 23.21
N ILE A 14 -13.42 10.34 23.93
CA ILE A 14 -13.39 9.49 25.13
C ILE A 14 -12.96 8.07 24.77
N VAL A 15 -13.52 7.50 23.70
CA VAL A 15 -13.14 6.17 23.18
C VAL A 15 -11.66 6.17 22.77
N LEU A 16 -11.18 7.21 22.12
CA LEU A 16 -9.76 7.33 21.74
C LEU A 16 -8.84 7.43 22.96
N LEU A 17 -9.29 8.04 24.06
CA LEU A 17 -8.55 8.09 25.33
C LEU A 17 -8.49 6.72 26.03
N LEU A 18 -9.59 5.96 26.00
CA LEU A 18 -9.70 4.63 26.61
C LEU A 18 -8.91 3.57 25.85
N PHE A 19 -9.05 3.55 24.52
CA PHE A 19 -8.42 2.55 23.66
C PHE A 19 -7.04 3.00 23.15
N GLY A 20 -6.75 4.31 23.18
CA GLY A 20 -5.57 4.90 22.58
C GLY A 20 -5.65 4.97 21.04
N GLY A 21 -4.90 5.91 20.44
CA GLY A 21 -4.81 6.04 18.99
C GLY A 21 -4.15 4.83 18.29
N SER A 22 -3.28 4.10 19.00
CA SER A 22 -2.57 2.95 18.46
C SER A 22 -3.50 1.79 18.11
N ARG A 23 -4.42 1.41 19.01
CA ARG A 23 -5.36 0.30 18.77
C ARG A 23 -6.32 0.60 17.62
N LEU A 24 -6.83 1.83 17.54
CA LEU A 24 -7.73 2.25 16.47
C LEU A 24 -7.01 2.31 15.11
N GLY A 25 -5.73 2.73 15.10
CA GLY A 25 -4.88 2.72 13.91
C GLY A 25 -4.51 1.32 13.42
N GLU A 26 -4.21 0.38 14.32
CA GLU A 26 -3.93 -1.02 13.98
C GLU A 26 -5.14 -1.69 13.32
N ILE A 27 -6.33 -1.56 13.93
CA ILE A 27 -7.58 -2.09 13.38
C ILE A 27 -7.94 -1.38 12.06
N GLY A 28 -7.78 -0.05 12.01
CA GLY A 28 -8.05 0.75 10.83
C GLY A 28 -7.17 0.40 9.63
N LYS A 29 -5.89 0.06 9.84
CA LYS A 29 -4.99 -0.42 8.77
C LYS A 29 -5.50 -1.72 8.16
N GLY A 30 -5.83 -2.71 8.99
CA GLY A 30 -6.36 -4.00 8.52
C GLY A 30 -7.71 -3.87 7.80
N LEU A 31 -8.63 -3.07 8.35
CA LEU A 31 -9.91 -2.79 7.71
C LEU A 31 -9.75 -2.02 6.41
N GLY A 32 -8.87 -1.01 6.38
CA GLY A 32 -8.61 -0.19 5.20
C GLY A 32 -8.04 -1.02 4.04
N GLU A 33 -7.14 -1.94 4.33
CA GLU A 33 -6.56 -2.85 3.35
C GLU A 33 -7.61 -3.85 2.82
N GLY A 34 -8.46 -4.38 3.69
CA GLY A 34 -9.61 -5.22 3.31
C GLY A 34 -10.62 -4.50 2.42
N ILE A 35 -11.02 -3.28 2.77
CA ILE A 35 -11.93 -2.44 1.99
C ILE A 35 -11.30 -2.06 0.64
N LYS A 36 -10.00 -1.75 0.61
CA LYS A 36 -9.25 -1.44 -0.62
C LYS A 36 -9.24 -2.63 -1.58
N ASN A 37 -8.97 -3.83 -1.07
CA ASN A 37 -8.98 -5.06 -1.87
C ASN A 37 -10.39 -5.43 -2.34
N PHE A 38 -11.40 -5.26 -1.49
CA PHE A 38 -12.80 -5.45 -1.85
C PHE A 38 -13.25 -4.49 -2.96
N LYS A 39 -12.91 -3.20 -2.84
CA LYS A 39 -13.18 -2.19 -3.87
C LYS A 39 -12.45 -2.50 -5.17
N LYS A 40 -11.20 -2.95 -5.08
CA LYS A 40 -10.41 -3.34 -6.25
C LYS A 40 -11.02 -4.53 -6.98
N GLY A 41 -11.44 -5.58 -6.26
CA GLY A 41 -12.10 -6.75 -6.85
C GLY A 41 -13.41 -6.38 -7.57
N ILE A 42 -14.20 -5.47 -6.99
CA ILE A 42 -15.43 -4.96 -7.64
C ILE A 42 -15.12 -4.13 -8.89
N ASN A 43 -14.01 -3.37 -8.90
CA ASN A 43 -13.64 -2.54 -10.05
C ASN A 43 -12.91 -3.31 -11.16
N ASP A 44 -12.19 -4.39 -10.83
CA ASP A 44 -11.50 -5.26 -11.81
C ASP A 44 -12.50 -6.04 -12.69
N GLU A 45 -13.76 -6.18 -12.27
CA GLU A 45 -14.84 -6.76 -13.10
C GLU A 45 -15.36 -5.78 -14.16
N GLY A 46 -14.87 -4.53 -14.19
CA GLY A 46 -15.38 -3.44 -15.03
C GLY A 46 -14.40 -2.84 -16.05
N ASP A 47 -13.15 -2.54 -15.71
CA ASP A 47 -12.16 -2.01 -16.68
C ASP A 47 -10.75 -1.93 -16.04
N SER A 48 -9.75 -2.54 -16.71
CA SER A 48 -8.29 -2.33 -16.65
C SER A 48 -7.52 -2.28 -15.29
N PRO A 49 -6.41 -3.04 -15.15
CA PRO A 49 -5.72 -3.22 -13.87
C PRO A 49 -4.88 -2.00 -13.49
N LYS A 50 -5.27 -1.27 -12.43
CA LYS A 50 -4.39 -0.26 -11.81
C LYS A 50 -3.57 -0.87 -10.68
N ARG A 51 -2.26 -0.92 -10.89
CA ARG A 51 -1.21 -1.30 -9.92
C ARG A 51 -1.43 -0.57 -8.59
N ILE A 52 -1.45 -1.32 -7.50
CA ILE A 52 -1.29 -0.79 -6.15
C ILE A 52 0.08 -1.22 -5.64
N THR A 53 1.07 -0.33 -5.81
CA THR A 53 2.37 -0.41 -5.15
C THR A 53 2.17 -0.09 -3.67
N THR A 54 2.29 -1.10 -2.82
CA THR A 54 2.47 -0.91 -1.38
C THR A 54 3.95 -0.58 -1.13
N THR A 55 4.31 0.69 -1.26
CA THR A 55 5.55 1.23 -0.70
C THR A 55 5.23 1.73 0.70
N LYS A 56 5.66 0.99 1.73
CA LYS A 56 6.24 1.46 3.01
C LYS A 56 6.54 0.24 3.90
N THR A 57 7.49 -0.59 3.46
CA THR A 57 8.35 -1.34 4.40
C THR A 57 9.52 -0.43 4.71
N SER A 58 9.69 -0.16 6.00
CA SER A 58 10.86 0.48 6.57
C SER A 58 11.99 -0.55 6.63
N GLU A 59 12.55 -0.94 5.48
CA GLU A 59 13.78 -1.73 5.43
C GLU A 59 14.64 -1.16 4.31
N VAL A 60 15.84 -0.69 4.68
CA VAL A 60 16.94 -0.47 3.75
C VAL A 60 17.63 -1.82 3.58
N PRO A 61 17.59 -2.40 2.37
CA PRO A 61 18.73 -3.10 1.79
C PRO A 61 19.08 -2.35 0.48
N GLY A 62 20.28 -1.83 0.26
CA GLY A 62 21.54 -2.56 0.37
C GLY A 62 21.65 -3.57 -0.79
N ALA A 63 22.35 -3.17 -1.86
CA ALA A 63 22.74 -3.95 -3.06
C ALA A 63 21.57 -4.35 -3.99
N GLY A 64 21.61 -4.24 -5.31
CA GLY A 64 22.67 -4.34 -6.31
C GLY A 64 22.10 -5.16 -7.48
N SER A 65 22.68 -5.03 -8.68
CA SER A 65 22.47 -5.86 -9.89
C SER A 65 21.20 -5.67 -10.75
N ASP A 66 21.20 -4.60 -11.55
CA ASP A 66 20.82 -4.61 -12.97
C ASP A 66 22.07 -4.04 -13.68
N GLU A 67 22.88 -4.78 -14.44
CA GLU A 67 22.67 -5.11 -15.84
C GLU A 67 23.61 -6.28 -16.20
N ARG A 68 23.07 -7.50 -16.24
CA ARG A 68 23.66 -8.62 -16.96
C ARG A 68 22.77 -8.91 -18.16
N ALA A 69 22.90 -8.10 -19.19
CA ALA A 69 22.41 -8.38 -20.53
C ALA A 69 23.61 -8.69 -21.43
N GLU A 70 23.63 -9.93 -21.91
CA GLU A 70 24.08 -10.31 -23.25
C GLU A 70 25.59 -10.33 -23.55
N GLU A 71 26.25 -11.32 -22.95
CA GLU A 71 27.43 -11.97 -23.51
C GLU A 71 26.98 -13.09 -24.48
N ARG A 72 26.62 -12.74 -25.73
CA ARG A 72 26.55 -13.67 -26.89
C ARG A 72 26.60 -12.89 -28.21
N ASP A 73 27.78 -12.53 -28.70
CA ASP A 73 28.18 -12.90 -30.07
C ASP A 73 29.64 -12.53 -30.36
N SER A 74 30.49 -13.49 -30.02
CA SER A 74 31.86 -13.62 -30.51
C SER A 74 31.85 -14.15 -31.95
N ALA A 75 31.69 -13.29 -32.97
CA ALA A 75 31.86 -13.72 -34.38
C ALA A 75 32.06 -12.59 -35.42
N ARG A 76 32.99 -11.64 -35.24
CA ARG A 76 33.62 -10.98 -36.41
C ARG A 76 34.97 -10.36 -36.04
N SER A 77 35.94 -11.25 -35.89
CA SER A 77 37.35 -10.92 -36.04
C SER A 77 37.62 -10.19 -37.36
N LYS A 78 38.53 -9.22 -37.30
CA LYS A 78 39.58 -8.96 -38.29
C LYS A 78 39.17 -9.18 -39.76
N ASP A 79 38.74 -8.12 -40.43
CA ASP A 79 39.10 -7.87 -41.82
C ASP A 79 38.79 -6.41 -42.16
N SER A 80 39.77 -5.73 -42.76
CA SER A 80 39.80 -4.34 -43.25
C SER A 80 40.06 -3.21 -42.24
#